data_AF-A0A940SEB5-F1
#
_entry.id   AF-A0A940SEB5-F1
#
_cell.length_a   1.000
_cell.length_b   1.000
_cell.length_c   1.000
_cell.angle_alpha   90.00
_cell.angle_beta   90.00
_cell.angle_gamma   90.00
#
_symmetry.space_group_name_H-M   'P 1'
#
loop_
_entity.id
_entity.type
_entity.pdbx_description
1 polymer ?
#
loop_
_entity_poly.entity_id
_entity_poly.type
_entity_poly.pdbx_seq_one_letter_code
_entity_poly.pdbx_strand_id
1 'polypeptide(L)'
;MKLLLTLTAAGAMTLVGMQASAAPGAADAAGLGKTLTPLGAERAGSKDGEIPEWTGGLCQAPAGYKPHSADGGTPYVDPFASEKPLFSITAANVDKYADKLDDGQKELFKRFPKTYRMEVYPTHRTACFPDWVYENTIKRVMSPKLVGDGPGLVDAHAQIPFPIPSTGQEALYNFFARYFPVYYSGDYEAWLVDSAGNKTLSTHGQLQYYVDYWDNSKTKSNQMYAISNLHVGPASQAGEMDMRIQWTRMDEREPTAWFYTPGQRRVRLAPEFKYDTVVTSNSGIFLWDETNGFDGKMDRFDFKLVGKKELYVPYNVYKYLNTPIDQLLQKDHVNPDNVRYELHRVWVVEATLKPGARHVDSKKVFFLDEDSWDMVGYEGFDHANKLVRVQWFPVWQAYDVPAPMNNNQLIYDFVKQNWALGSFGVGEGFHKRGPLPANYFTADALATRGVQ
;
A
#
# COMPACT_ATOMS: atom_id res chain seq x y z
N MET A 1 -15.53 67.25 -35.83
CA MET A 1 -15.19 67.47 -34.41
C MET A 1 -16.37 66.98 -33.56
N LYS A 2 -16.30 65.77 -32.98
CA LYS A 2 -17.17 65.28 -31.89
C LYS A 2 -16.77 63.87 -31.45
N LEU A 3 -16.06 63.85 -30.32
CA LEU A 3 -16.16 62.96 -29.17
C LEU A 3 -16.23 61.42 -29.34
N LEU A 4 -15.19 60.77 -28.79
CA LEU A 4 -15.15 59.37 -28.37
C LEU A 4 -16.16 59.10 -27.24
N LEU A 5 -16.84 57.94 -27.30
CA LEU A 5 -17.43 57.27 -26.15
C LEU A 5 -16.81 55.87 -26.03
N THR A 6 -16.03 55.68 -24.97
CA THR A 6 -15.54 54.41 -24.44
C THR A 6 -16.67 53.68 -23.72
N LEU A 7 -16.90 52.41 -24.05
CA LEU A 7 -17.73 51.47 -23.27
C LEU A 7 -16.80 50.46 -22.58
N THR A 8 -16.75 50.52 -21.25
CA THR A 8 -16.12 49.55 -20.36
C THR A 8 -17.08 48.39 -20.08
N ALA A 9 -16.69 47.16 -20.43
CA ALA A 9 -17.34 45.94 -19.97
C ALA A 9 -16.44 45.26 -18.93
N ALA A 10 -16.86 45.27 -17.67
CA ALA A 10 -16.19 44.58 -16.57
C ALA A 10 -16.61 43.10 -16.57
N GLY A 11 -15.65 42.20 -16.84
CA GLY A 11 -15.83 40.75 -16.69
C GLY A 11 -15.68 40.34 -15.23
N ALA A 12 -16.75 39.76 -14.66
CA ALA A 12 -16.73 39.16 -13.34
C ALA A 12 -15.91 37.85 -13.38
N MET A 13 -14.76 37.85 -12.71
CA MET A 13 -13.91 36.68 -12.52
C MET A 13 -14.44 35.90 -11.32
N THR A 14 -15.05 34.73 -11.55
CA THR A 14 -15.49 33.81 -10.50
C THR A 14 -14.27 33.14 -9.85
N LEU A 15 -13.89 33.62 -8.67
CA LEU A 15 -12.99 32.92 -7.77
C LEU A 15 -13.66 31.62 -7.30
N VAL A 16 -13.19 30.48 -7.81
CA VAL A 16 -13.43 29.18 -7.18
C VAL A 16 -12.54 29.14 -5.93
N GLY A 17 -13.12 29.46 -4.77
CA GLY A 17 -12.43 29.34 -3.50
C GLY A 17 -12.12 27.87 -3.22
N MET A 18 -10.82 27.53 -3.11
CA MET A 18 -10.39 26.32 -2.41
C MET A 18 -10.90 26.42 -0.98
N GLN A 19 -11.91 25.63 -0.63
CA GLN A 19 -12.23 25.37 0.77
C GLN A 19 -11.02 24.63 1.35
N ALA A 20 -10.21 25.35 2.13
CA ALA A 20 -9.23 24.72 3.00
C ALA A 20 -10.01 23.91 4.03
N SER A 21 -9.93 22.59 3.98
CA SER A 21 -10.42 21.71 5.04
C SER A 21 -9.72 22.12 6.33
N ALA A 22 -10.47 22.61 7.31
CA ALA A 22 -9.92 22.96 8.62
C ALA A 22 -9.33 21.70 9.26
N ALA A 23 -8.17 21.83 9.91
CA ALA A 23 -7.58 20.75 10.68
C ALA A 23 -8.59 20.21 11.71
N PRO A 24 -8.60 18.89 12.02
CA PRO A 24 -9.61 18.29 12.86
C PRO A 24 -9.58 18.93 14.25
N GLY A 25 -10.75 19.28 14.76
CA GLY A 25 -10.88 19.86 16.09
C GLY A 25 -10.91 18.78 17.18
N ALA A 26 -10.83 19.21 18.44
CA ALA A 26 -11.02 18.32 19.59
C ALA A 26 -12.38 17.59 19.58
N ALA A 27 -13.40 18.17 18.93
CA ALA A 27 -14.71 17.55 18.75
C ALA A 27 -14.67 16.34 17.80
N ASP A 28 -13.88 16.42 16.72
CA ASP A 28 -13.73 15.32 15.76
C ASP A 28 -12.96 14.16 16.41
N ALA A 29 -11.89 14.49 17.14
CA ALA A 29 -11.14 13.53 17.95
C ALA A 29 -12.01 12.81 18.99
N ALA A 30 -13.00 13.49 19.58
CA ALA A 30 -13.92 12.90 20.56
C ALA A 30 -14.90 11.87 19.95
N GLY A 31 -14.98 11.79 18.60
CA GLY A 31 -15.73 10.80 17.85
C GLY A 31 -15.00 9.47 17.65
N LEU A 32 -13.67 9.41 17.83
CA LEU A 32 -12.89 8.17 17.73
C LEU A 32 -13.32 7.16 18.79
N GLY A 33 -13.53 5.92 18.37
CA GLY A 33 -14.07 4.85 19.21
C GLY A 33 -15.59 4.91 19.41
N LYS A 34 -16.27 5.98 18.97
CA LYS A 34 -17.73 6.14 19.02
C LYS A 34 -18.33 6.05 17.62
N THR A 35 -18.49 7.19 16.95
CA THR A 35 -19.03 7.28 15.58
C THR A 35 -18.00 6.85 14.55
N LEU A 36 -16.71 7.00 14.86
CA LEU A 36 -15.61 6.44 14.10
C LEU A 36 -15.04 5.21 14.82
N THR A 37 -14.41 4.31 14.06
CA THR A 37 -13.52 3.29 14.63
C THR A 37 -12.34 3.99 15.31
N PRO A 38 -11.59 3.30 16.19
CA PRO A 38 -10.43 3.91 16.84
C PRO A 38 -9.37 4.46 15.87
N LEU A 39 -9.33 3.96 14.64
CA LEU A 39 -8.38 4.38 13.60
C LEU A 39 -8.98 5.35 12.57
N GLY A 40 -10.22 5.82 12.78
CA GLY A 40 -10.82 6.91 12.00
C GLY A 40 -11.78 6.51 10.88
N ALA A 41 -12.04 5.21 10.70
CA ALA A 41 -13.05 4.74 9.75
C ALA A 41 -14.46 5.04 10.24
N GLU A 42 -15.41 5.22 9.34
CA GLU A 42 -16.83 5.30 9.70
C GLU A 42 -17.29 3.95 10.29
N ARG A 43 -17.72 3.96 11.55
CA ARG A 43 -18.14 2.73 12.25
C ARG A 43 -19.37 2.12 11.61
N ALA A 44 -20.39 2.93 11.33
CA ALA A 44 -21.64 2.50 10.71
C ALA A 44 -21.41 1.82 9.36
N GLY A 45 -22.36 0.97 8.93
CA GLY A 45 -22.38 0.39 7.58
C GLY A 45 -22.76 1.42 6.50
N SER A 46 -22.62 1.03 5.23
CA SER A 46 -23.10 1.85 4.10
C SER A 46 -24.63 1.94 4.12
N LYS A 47 -25.18 2.99 3.50
CA LYS A 47 -26.64 3.25 3.51
C LYS A 47 -27.45 2.17 2.78
N ASP A 48 -26.85 1.54 1.77
CA ASP A 48 -27.44 0.45 1.01
C ASP A 48 -27.26 -0.93 1.68
N GLY A 49 -26.48 -1.00 2.76
CA GLY A 49 -26.21 -2.22 3.51
C GLY A 49 -25.22 -3.16 2.85
N GLU A 50 -24.56 -2.77 1.75
CA GLU A 50 -23.53 -3.59 1.10
C GLU A 50 -22.25 -3.69 1.96
N ILE A 51 -21.92 -2.65 2.71
CA ILE A 51 -20.83 -2.62 3.70
C ILE A 51 -21.44 -2.69 5.11
N PRO A 52 -21.12 -3.70 5.93
CA PRO A 52 -21.66 -3.82 7.28
C PRO A 52 -21.05 -2.81 8.27
N GLU A 53 -21.67 -2.68 9.44
CA GLU A 53 -21.07 -1.98 10.58
C GLU A 53 -19.77 -2.68 11.01
N TRP A 54 -18.76 -1.91 11.42
CA TRP A 54 -17.58 -2.47 12.06
C TRP A 54 -17.87 -2.88 13.51
N THR A 55 -17.75 -4.17 13.77
CA THR A 55 -18.07 -4.81 15.06
C THR A 55 -16.84 -5.32 15.82
N GLY A 56 -15.63 -4.92 15.43
CA GLY A 56 -14.37 -5.30 16.10
C GLY A 56 -13.37 -6.07 15.23
N GLY A 57 -13.75 -6.45 14.01
CA GLY A 57 -12.89 -7.21 13.10
C GLY A 57 -12.65 -8.66 13.52
N LEU A 58 -11.69 -9.31 12.87
CA LEU A 58 -11.31 -10.71 13.07
C LEU A 58 -9.96 -10.80 13.81
N CYS A 59 -9.98 -10.68 15.13
CA CYS A 59 -8.77 -10.73 15.96
C CYS A 59 -8.40 -12.10 16.51
N GLN A 60 -9.19 -13.13 16.20
CA GLN A 60 -8.97 -14.48 16.70
C GLN A 60 -8.81 -15.43 15.53
N ALA A 61 -7.82 -16.32 15.64
CA ALA A 61 -7.60 -17.35 14.64
C ALA A 61 -8.83 -18.27 14.54
N PRO A 62 -9.36 -18.52 13.32
CA PRO A 62 -10.37 -19.53 13.09
C PRO A 62 -9.91 -20.91 13.58
N ALA A 63 -10.88 -21.75 13.94
CA ALA A 63 -10.61 -23.12 14.33
C ALA A 63 -9.86 -23.87 13.21
N GLY A 64 -8.79 -24.58 13.58
CA GLY A 64 -7.99 -25.37 12.63
C GLY A 64 -6.80 -24.64 12.02
N TYR A 65 -6.56 -23.37 12.35
CA TYR A 65 -5.33 -22.67 11.94
C TYR A 65 -4.07 -23.39 12.45
N LYS A 66 -3.18 -23.71 11.52
CA LYS A 66 -1.92 -24.44 11.74
C LYS A 66 -0.85 -23.85 10.82
N PRO A 67 -0.17 -22.77 11.23
CA PRO A 67 0.90 -22.17 10.45
C PRO A 67 2.11 -23.10 10.32
N HIS A 68 2.94 -22.83 9.31
CA HIS A 68 4.22 -23.50 9.10
C HIS A 68 5.24 -23.15 10.19
N SER A 69 5.23 -21.91 10.68
CA SER A 69 6.08 -21.44 11.78
C SER A 69 5.32 -21.38 13.11
N ALA A 70 6.03 -21.62 14.22
CA ALA A 70 5.47 -21.45 15.56
C ALA A 70 5.14 -19.97 15.88
N ASP A 71 5.74 -19.04 15.15
CA ASP A 71 5.52 -17.60 15.30
C ASP A 71 4.40 -17.05 14.39
N GLY A 72 3.66 -17.92 13.70
CA GLY A 72 2.53 -17.56 12.83
C GLY A 72 2.82 -17.68 11.34
N GLY A 73 2.05 -16.95 10.52
CA GLY A 73 2.17 -16.95 9.06
C GLY A 73 1.27 -17.96 8.34
N THR A 74 1.67 -18.35 7.14
CA THR A 74 0.88 -19.22 6.25
C THR A 74 0.95 -20.70 6.67
N PRO A 75 -0.03 -21.54 6.28
CA PRO A 75 -1.24 -21.20 5.55
C PRO A 75 -2.33 -20.66 6.48
N TYR A 76 -3.07 -19.68 6.00
CA TYR A 76 -4.21 -19.10 6.73
C TYR A 76 -5.47 -19.92 6.45
N VAL A 77 -6.24 -20.27 7.48
CA VAL A 77 -7.61 -20.78 7.29
C VAL A 77 -8.48 -19.64 6.77
N ASP A 78 -9.21 -19.92 5.69
CA ASP A 78 -10.22 -19.03 5.11
C ASP A 78 -11.55 -19.18 5.89
N PRO A 79 -11.96 -18.19 6.70
CA PRO A 79 -13.23 -18.25 7.44
C PRO A 79 -14.45 -18.12 6.52
N PHE A 80 -14.26 -17.73 5.26
CA PHE A 80 -15.32 -17.48 4.28
C PHE A 80 -15.32 -18.51 3.14
N ALA A 81 -14.60 -19.63 3.27
CA ALA A 81 -14.41 -20.63 2.22
C ALA A 81 -15.72 -21.22 1.66
N SER A 82 -16.81 -21.21 2.43
CA SER A 82 -18.12 -21.73 2.03
C SER A 82 -19.00 -20.70 1.30
N GLU A 83 -18.58 -19.43 1.26
CA GLU A 83 -19.34 -18.38 0.60
C GLU A 83 -19.26 -18.50 -0.93
N LYS A 84 -20.33 -18.06 -1.58
CA LYS A 84 -20.40 -17.97 -3.04
C LYS A 84 -20.40 -16.50 -3.45
N PRO A 85 -19.92 -16.17 -4.66
CA PRO A 85 -20.07 -14.83 -5.20
C PRO A 85 -21.54 -14.40 -5.21
N LEU A 86 -21.79 -13.15 -4.86
CA LEU A 86 -23.09 -12.49 -5.02
C LEU A 86 -23.39 -12.29 -6.51
N PHE A 87 -22.38 -11.92 -7.29
CA PHE A 87 -22.42 -11.76 -8.73
C PHE A 87 -20.99 -11.69 -9.31
N SER A 88 -20.89 -11.79 -10.62
CA SER A 88 -19.64 -11.65 -11.37
C SER A 88 -19.70 -10.40 -12.25
N ILE A 89 -18.69 -9.54 -12.14
CA ILE A 89 -18.49 -8.40 -13.06
C ILE A 89 -17.64 -8.90 -14.23
N THR A 90 -18.12 -8.65 -15.45
CA THR A 90 -17.51 -9.00 -16.73
C THR A 90 -17.54 -7.79 -17.64
N ALA A 91 -16.84 -7.83 -18.78
CA ALA A 91 -16.92 -6.76 -19.77
C ALA A 91 -18.36 -6.51 -20.29
N ALA A 92 -19.26 -7.49 -20.19
CA ALA A 92 -20.66 -7.34 -20.63
C ALA A 92 -21.53 -6.52 -19.67
N ASN A 93 -21.14 -6.37 -18.41
CA ASN A 93 -21.92 -5.65 -17.38
C ASN A 93 -21.11 -4.63 -16.58
N VAL A 94 -19.84 -4.39 -16.93
CA VAL A 94 -18.93 -3.48 -16.22
C VAL A 94 -19.50 -2.07 -16.05
N ASP A 95 -20.24 -1.57 -17.05
CA ASP A 95 -20.84 -0.23 -17.02
C ASP A 95 -21.86 -0.06 -15.87
N LYS A 96 -22.47 -1.15 -15.39
CA LYS A 96 -23.40 -1.13 -14.25
C LYS A 96 -22.68 -0.83 -12.93
N TYR A 97 -21.38 -1.10 -12.85
CA TYR A 97 -20.59 -1.02 -11.63
C TYR A 97 -19.45 0.00 -11.73
N ALA A 98 -19.42 0.81 -12.79
CA ALA A 98 -18.29 1.67 -13.13
C ALA A 98 -17.95 2.73 -12.06
N ASP A 99 -18.90 3.09 -11.20
CA ASP A 99 -18.73 3.99 -10.06
C ASP A 99 -18.03 3.33 -8.86
N LYS A 100 -18.07 1.98 -8.78
CA LYS A 100 -17.41 1.15 -7.76
C LYS A 100 -16.10 0.52 -8.25
N LEU A 101 -15.58 0.96 -9.40
CA LEU A 101 -14.34 0.48 -10.00
C LEU A 101 -13.32 1.60 -10.18
N ASP A 102 -12.05 1.28 -9.95
CA ASP A 102 -10.93 2.15 -10.34
C ASP A 102 -10.68 2.10 -11.87
N ASP A 103 -9.79 2.97 -12.36
CA ASP A 103 -9.52 3.07 -13.79
C ASP A 103 -8.68 1.90 -14.30
N GLY A 104 -7.83 1.32 -13.45
CA GLY A 104 -7.12 0.07 -13.72
C GLY A 104 -8.04 -1.12 -13.96
N GLN A 105 -9.07 -1.29 -13.13
CA GLN A 105 -10.03 -2.39 -13.22
C GLN A 105 -10.83 -2.27 -14.51
N LYS A 106 -11.29 -1.05 -14.83
CA LYS A 106 -11.95 -0.75 -16.12
C LYS A 106 -11.04 -1.05 -17.31
N GLU A 107 -9.74 -0.73 -17.20
CA GLU A 107 -8.78 -1.00 -18.26
C GLU A 107 -8.56 -2.50 -18.48
N LEU A 108 -8.51 -3.32 -17.42
CA LEU A 108 -8.46 -4.77 -17.56
C LEU A 108 -9.69 -5.36 -18.24
N PHE A 109 -10.90 -4.89 -17.91
CA PHE A 109 -12.11 -5.33 -18.63
C PHE A 109 -12.08 -4.99 -20.11
N LYS A 110 -11.55 -3.81 -20.48
CA LYS A 110 -11.39 -3.40 -21.90
C LYS A 110 -10.37 -4.26 -22.64
N ARG A 111 -9.24 -4.58 -22.00
CA ARG A 111 -8.16 -5.35 -22.62
C ARG A 111 -8.47 -6.83 -22.73
N PHE A 112 -9.13 -7.38 -21.71
CA PHE A 112 -9.33 -8.82 -21.56
C PHE A 112 -10.80 -9.19 -21.41
N PRO A 113 -11.69 -8.77 -22.34
CA PRO A 113 -13.14 -8.88 -22.16
C PRO A 113 -13.67 -10.32 -22.13
N LYS A 114 -12.86 -11.30 -22.54
CA LYS A 114 -13.22 -12.72 -22.60
C LYS A 114 -12.72 -13.52 -21.39
N THR A 115 -11.68 -13.06 -20.71
CA THR A 115 -10.95 -13.85 -19.71
C THR A 115 -10.96 -13.19 -18.33
N TYR A 116 -11.01 -11.86 -18.26
CA TYR A 116 -11.05 -11.14 -17.00
C TYR A 116 -12.47 -11.02 -16.48
N ARG A 117 -12.61 -11.26 -15.17
CA ARG A 117 -13.84 -11.08 -14.41
C ARG A 117 -13.50 -10.79 -12.95
N MET A 118 -14.45 -10.20 -12.23
CA MET A 118 -14.36 -10.00 -10.78
C MET A 118 -15.51 -10.73 -10.10
N GLU A 119 -15.19 -11.73 -9.30
CA GLU A 119 -16.16 -12.39 -8.44
C GLU A 119 -16.35 -11.57 -7.17
N VAL A 120 -17.54 -11.00 -6.99
CA VAL A 120 -17.87 -10.12 -5.87
C VAL A 120 -18.58 -10.91 -4.78
N TYR A 121 -18.11 -10.78 -3.55
CA TYR A 121 -18.60 -11.49 -2.37
C TYR A 121 -19.18 -10.52 -1.33
N PRO A 122 -19.90 -11.03 -0.31
CA PRO A 122 -20.31 -10.21 0.82
C PRO A 122 -19.11 -9.52 1.49
N THR A 123 -19.26 -8.24 1.82
CA THR A 123 -18.21 -7.49 2.52
C THR A 123 -18.10 -7.94 3.97
N HIS A 124 -16.88 -8.23 4.42
CA HIS A 124 -16.54 -8.43 5.82
C HIS A 124 -15.45 -7.46 6.24
N ARG A 125 -15.76 -6.56 7.19
CA ARG A 125 -14.80 -5.62 7.79
C ARG A 125 -13.96 -6.33 8.84
N THR A 126 -13.02 -7.15 8.38
CA THR A 126 -12.17 -8.02 9.22
C THR A 126 -11.02 -7.28 9.88
N ALA A 127 -10.72 -6.06 9.45
CA ALA A 127 -9.63 -5.26 9.98
C ALA A 127 -9.69 -5.11 11.50
N CYS A 128 -8.58 -5.49 12.13
CA CYS A 128 -8.45 -5.67 13.56
C CYS A 128 -6.98 -5.43 13.97
N PHE A 129 -6.78 -4.81 15.14
CA PHE A 129 -5.49 -4.43 15.70
C PHE A 129 -5.42 -4.75 17.20
N PRO A 130 -4.22 -4.85 17.82
CA PRO A 130 -4.11 -4.97 19.27
C PRO A 130 -4.72 -3.74 19.98
N ASP A 131 -5.36 -3.95 21.13
CA ASP A 131 -6.05 -2.87 21.86
C ASP A 131 -5.15 -1.66 22.16
N TRP A 132 -3.89 -1.89 22.49
CA TRP A 132 -2.93 -0.81 22.78
C TRP A 132 -2.68 0.12 21.58
N VAL A 133 -2.86 -0.37 20.34
CA VAL A 133 -2.76 0.46 19.11
C VAL A 133 -3.92 1.44 19.07
N TYR A 134 -5.14 0.96 19.35
CA TYR A 134 -6.34 1.79 19.43
C TYR A 134 -6.24 2.82 20.56
N GLU A 135 -5.84 2.37 21.75
CA GLU A 135 -5.68 3.24 22.93
C GLU A 135 -4.64 4.34 22.70
N ASN A 136 -3.48 3.99 22.16
CA ASN A 136 -2.43 4.96 21.85
C ASN A 136 -2.91 5.97 20.81
N THR A 137 -3.58 5.50 19.75
CA THR A 137 -4.10 6.36 18.68
C THR A 137 -5.11 7.38 19.23
N ILE A 138 -6.11 6.93 19.99
CA ILE A 138 -7.11 7.82 20.60
C ILE A 138 -6.44 8.80 21.57
N LYS A 139 -5.55 8.31 22.45
CA LYS A 139 -4.91 9.14 23.49
C LYS A 139 -4.04 10.24 22.90
N ARG A 140 -3.44 10.01 21.74
CA ARG A 140 -2.38 10.87 21.17
C ARG A 140 -2.79 11.56 19.85
N VAL A 141 -4.04 11.42 19.42
CA VAL A 141 -4.56 11.91 18.12
C VAL A 141 -4.27 13.37 17.83
N MET A 142 -4.19 14.23 18.84
CA MET A 142 -3.96 15.68 18.67
C MET A 142 -2.47 16.08 18.62
N SER A 143 -1.54 15.15 18.80
CA SER A 143 -0.10 15.44 18.89
C SER A 143 0.60 15.58 17.53
N PRO A 144 0.34 14.69 16.55
CA PRO A 144 1.09 14.67 15.30
C PRO A 144 0.92 15.92 14.45
N LYS A 145 1.97 16.28 13.73
CA LYS A 145 1.93 17.31 12.70
C LYS A 145 2.94 17.02 11.61
N LEU A 146 2.63 17.51 10.41
CA LEU A 146 3.56 17.52 9.29
C LEU A 146 4.29 18.86 9.24
N VAL A 147 5.60 18.83 8.98
CA VAL A 147 6.40 20.05 8.78
C VAL A 147 7.37 19.88 7.61
N GLY A 148 7.73 21.00 6.98
CA GLY A 148 8.56 21.03 5.76
C GLY A 148 7.75 20.82 4.47
N ASP A 149 8.32 21.23 3.33
CA ASP A 149 7.64 21.21 2.02
C ASP A 149 7.52 19.81 1.42
N GLY A 150 8.49 18.93 1.71
CA GLY A 150 8.40 17.49 1.51
C GLY A 150 8.16 16.86 2.87
N PRO A 151 6.90 16.80 3.35
CA PRO A 151 6.61 16.81 4.77
C PRO A 151 7.29 15.66 5.52
N GLY A 152 7.80 15.98 6.70
CA GLY A 152 8.22 15.02 7.72
C GLY A 152 7.20 14.96 8.86
N LEU A 153 7.10 13.82 9.53
CA LEU A 153 6.24 13.58 10.69
C LEU A 153 6.98 13.89 12.01
N VAL A 154 6.37 14.70 12.86
CA VAL A 154 6.84 14.99 14.23
C VAL A 154 5.73 14.72 15.25
N ASP A 155 6.12 14.56 16.52
CA ASP A 155 5.22 14.38 17.66
C ASP A 155 4.26 13.18 17.53
N ALA A 156 4.69 12.14 16.80
CA ALA A 156 3.96 10.88 16.62
C ALA A 156 4.88 9.68 16.91
N HIS A 157 4.37 8.69 17.63
CA HIS A 157 5.03 7.40 17.88
C HIS A 157 4.00 6.37 18.31
N ALA A 158 4.10 5.14 17.82
CA ALA A 158 3.24 4.02 18.17
C ALA A 158 1.74 4.35 18.14
N GLN A 159 1.30 5.03 17.08
CA GLN A 159 -0.09 5.44 16.82
C GLN A 159 -0.34 5.60 15.32
N ILE A 160 -1.59 5.56 14.87
CA ILE A 160 -1.93 6.15 13.57
C ILE A 160 -1.90 7.68 13.72
N PRO A 161 -1.12 8.41 12.90
CA PRO A 161 -0.85 9.83 13.17
C PRO A 161 -2.04 10.74 12.85
N PHE A 162 -2.77 10.50 11.77
CA PHE A 162 -3.87 11.35 11.31
C PHE A 162 -5.14 10.54 11.03
N PRO A 163 -5.79 9.88 12.02
CA PRO A 163 -7.04 9.12 11.82
C PRO A 163 -8.14 9.92 11.09
N ILE A 164 -8.10 11.24 11.16
CA ILE A 164 -9.02 12.16 10.48
C ILE A 164 -8.17 13.08 9.59
N PRO A 165 -7.67 12.61 8.44
CA PRO A 165 -6.75 13.40 7.62
C PRO A 165 -7.49 14.58 6.97
N SER A 166 -6.84 15.73 6.94
CA SER A 166 -7.27 16.95 6.24
C SER A 166 -6.55 17.13 4.90
N THR A 167 -5.40 16.48 4.71
CA THR A 167 -4.58 16.57 3.50
C THR A 167 -4.22 15.20 2.93
N GLY A 168 -3.80 15.17 1.65
CA GLY A 168 -3.36 13.94 1.00
C GLY A 168 -2.08 13.39 1.64
N GLN A 169 -1.20 14.27 2.11
CA GLN A 169 0.04 13.90 2.78
C GLN A 169 -0.22 13.28 4.15
N GLU A 170 -1.19 13.79 4.92
CA GLU A 170 -1.59 13.18 6.20
C GLU A 170 -2.13 11.76 5.99
N ALA A 171 -2.97 11.55 4.97
CA ALA A 171 -3.48 10.22 4.63
C ALA A 171 -2.35 9.25 4.23
N LEU A 172 -1.38 9.70 3.40
CA LEU A 172 -0.21 8.89 3.06
C LEU A 172 0.72 8.62 4.25
N TYR A 173 0.80 9.54 5.21
CA TYR A 173 1.53 9.30 6.44
C TYR A 173 0.87 8.24 7.33
N ASN A 174 -0.47 8.10 7.31
CA ASN A 174 -1.10 6.96 7.94
C ASN A 174 -0.69 5.65 7.26
N PHE A 175 -0.60 5.61 5.93
CA PHE A 175 -0.09 4.43 5.22
C PHE A 175 1.36 4.11 5.59
N PHE A 176 2.25 5.09 5.65
CA PHE A 176 3.65 4.88 6.10
C PHE A 176 3.72 4.42 7.56
N ALA A 177 2.84 4.93 8.40
CA ALA A 177 2.80 4.65 9.84
C ALA A 177 1.84 3.51 10.21
N ARG A 178 1.21 2.84 9.24
CA ARG A 178 0.21 1.80 9.52
C ARG A 178 0.82 0.68 10.36
N TYR A 179 -0.01 0.01 11.14
CA TYR A 179 0.48 -0.93 12.12
C TYR A 179 1.10 -2.17 11.45
N PHE A 180 2.36 -2.42 11.80
CA PHE A 180 3.07 -3.67 11.55
C PHE A 180 3.69 -4.15 12.87
N PRO A 181 3.85 -5.46 13.07
CA PRO A 181 4.63 -5.97 14.19
C PRO A 181 6.07 -5.41 14.14
N VAL A 182 6.61 -5.10 15.33
CA VAL A 182 7.93 -4.47 15.49
C VAL A 182 9.04 -5.25 14.79
N TYR A 183 8.99 -6.58 14.87
CA TYR A 183 9.91 -7.47 14.15
C TYR A 183 9.10 -8.46 13.33
N TYR A 184 9.43 -8.54 12.04
CA TYR A 184 8.73 -9.35 11.07
C TYR A 184 9.72 -9.95 10.09
N SER A 185 9.48 -11.19 9.66
CA SER A 185 10.23 -11.88 8.63
C SER A 185 9.32 -12.19 7.46
N GLY A 186 9.88 -12.27 6.26
CA GLY A 186 9.16 -12.74 5.09
C GLY A 186 10.04 -13.54 4.15
N ASP A 187 9.54 -14.65 3.64
CA ASP A 187 10.10 -15.34 2.48
C ASP A 187 9.12 -15.17 1.31
N TYR A 188 9.60 -14.65 0.18
CA TYR A 188 8.72 -14.23 -0.91
C TYR A 188 9.33 -14.47 -2.30
N GLU A 189 8.44 -14.66 -3.28
CA GLU A 189 8.78 -14.63 -4.68
C GLU A 189 8.07 -13.48 -5.41
N ALA A 190 8.71 -12.96 -6.44
CA ALA A 190 8.07 -12.09 -7.42
C ALA A 190 8.21 -12.68 -8.82
N TRP A 191 7.11 -12.69 -9.57
CA TRP A 191 7.01 -13.29 -10.90
C TRP A 191 6.54 -12.26 -11.91
N LEU A 192 7.21 -12.22 -13.06
CA LEU A 192 6.78 -11.45 -14.23
C LEU A 192 6.09 -12.39 -15.22
N VAL A 193 4.97 -11.95 -15.78
CA VAL A 193 4.36 -12.56 -16.97
C VAL A 193 4.43 -11.54 -18.10
N ASP A 194 5.14 -11.91 -19.17
CA ASP A 194 5.27 -11.05 -20.34
C ASP A 194 4.02 -11.11 -21.24
N SER A 195 3.94 -10.20 -22.21
CA SER A 195 2.85 -10.17 -23.20
C SER A 195 2.68 -11.47 -24.02
N ALA A 196 3.71 -12.34 -24.09
CA ALA A 196 3.63 -13.64 -24.72
C ALA A 196 3.09 -14.73 -23.77
N GLY A 197 3.03 -14.46 -22.47
CA GLY A 197 2.58 -15.36 -21.41
C GLY A 197 3.72 -16.15 -20.76
N ASN A 198 4.98 -15.81 -21.07
CA ASN A 198 6.12 -16.45 -20.43
C ASN A 198 6.22 -15.98 -18.98
N LYS A 199 6.38 -16.94 -18.07
CA LYS A 199 6.51 -16.70 -16.64
C LYS A 199 7.99 -16.68 -16.26
N THR A 200 8.44 -15.62 -15.62
CA THR A 200 9.83 -15.46 -15.16
C THR A 200 9.86 -15.15 -13.67
N LEU A 201 10.54 -15.99 -12.89
CA LEU A 201 10.89 -15.67 -11.51
C LEU A 201 11.85 -14.48 -11.53
N SER A 202 11.38 -13.33 -11.06
CA SER A 202 12.14 -12.08 -11.04
C SER A 202 13.05 -11.99 -9.84
N THR A 203 12.55 -12.37 -8.66
CA THR A 203 13.29 -12.42 -7.40
C THR A 203 12.68 -13.46 -6.47
N HIS A 204 13.52 -14.09 -5.67
CA HIS A 204 13.16 -14.86 -4.47
C HIS A 204 14.00 -14.29 -3.32
N GLY A 205 13.33 -13.64 -2.37
CA GLY A 205 13.98 -12.88 -1.32
C GLY A 205 13.53 -13.27 0.09
N GLN A 206 14.41 -13.02 1.06
CA GLN A 206 14.17 -13.19 2.48
C GLN A 206 14.30 -11.83 3.17
N LEU A 207 13.18 -11.29 3.62
CA LEU A 207 13.05 -9.97 4.22
C LEU A 207 13.11 -10.04 5.73
N GLN A 208 13.78 -9.05 6.31
CA GLN A 208 13.81 -8.79 7.73
C GLN A 208 13.42 -7.34 7.98
N TYR A 209 12.35 -7.16 8.75
CA TYR A 209 11.78 -5.86 9.10
C TYR A 209 12.10 -5.52 10.56
N TYR A 210 12.39 -4.24 10.77
CA TYR A 210 12.32 -3.61 12.08
C TYR A 210 11.50 -2.33 12.00
N VAL A 211 10.28 -2.37 12.53
CA VAL A 211 9.32 -1.26 12.50
C VAL A 211 9.46 -0.46 13.79
N ASP A 212 10.52 0.34 13.85
CA ASP A 212 10.91 1.11 15.03
C ASP A 212 9.79 2.03 15.54
N TYR A 213 9.02 2.63 14.63
CA TYR A 213 7.88 3.48 14.97
C TYR A 213 6.83 2.82 15.88
N TRP A 214 6.67 1.49 15.81
CA TRP A 214 5.72 0.73 16.63
C TRP A 214 6.35 0.07 17.85
N ASP A 215 7.66 0.28 18.09
CA ASP A 215 8.33 -0.19 19.30
C ASP A 215 7.84 0.62 20.51
N ASN A 216 6.80 0.10 21.17
CA ASN A 216 6.14 0.76 22.29
C ASN A 216 6.98 0.73 23.58
N SER A 217 8.16 0.08 23.57
CA SER A 217 9.15 0.23 24.65
C SER A 217 9.87 1.59 24.59
N LYS A 218 9.81 2.27 23.45
CA LYS A 218 10.35 3.61 23.22
C LYS A 218 9.26 4.67 23.36
N THR A 219 9.68 5.87 23.78
CA THR A 219 8.78 7.03 23.86
C THR A 219 8.76 7.88 22.58
N LYS A 220 9.76 7.69 21.70
CA LYS A 220 9.91 8.36 20.41
C LYS A 220 10.80 7.53 19.48
N SER A 221 10.60 7.70 18.18
CA SER A 221 11.49 7.18 17.14
C SER A 221 11.76 8.26 16.09
N ASN A 222 12.95 8.27 15.51
CA ASN A 222 13.27 9.06 14.30
C ASN A 222 13.23 8.21 13.02
N GLN A 223 12.96 6.91 13.15
CA GLN A 223 12.89 5.93 12.08
C GLN A 223 11.48 5.35 11.99
N MET A 224 10.93 5.27 10.78
CA MET A 224 9.68 4.56 10.52
C MET A 224 9.95 3.05 10.61
N TYR A 225 10.77 2.56 9.69
CA TYR A 225 11.20 1.18 9.64
C TYR A 225 12.59 1.04 9.03
N ALA A 226 13.18 -0.13 9.22
CA ALA A 226 14.31 -0.64 8.45
C ALA A 226 13.98 -2.00 7.85
N ILE A 227 14.44 -2.24 6.63
CA ILE A 227 14.29 -3.50 5.89
C ILE A 227 15.67 -3.97 5.46
N SER A 228 15.95 -5.26 5.61
CA SER A 228 17.07 -5.94 4.95
C SER A 228 16.50 -7.09 4.15
N ASN A 229 16.89 -7.20 2.89
CA ASN A 229 16.48 -8.25 1.99
C ASN A 229 17.70 -9.05 1.56
N LEU A 230 17.62 -10.38 1.65
CA LEU A 230 18.59 -11.30 1.07
C LEU A 230 17.96 -11.98 -0.13
N HIS A 231 18.51 -11.76 -1.32
CA HIS A 231 18.09 -12.46 -2.52
C HIS A 231 18.69 -13.86 -2.49
N VAL A 232 17.85 -14.88 -2.44
CA VAL A 232 18.24 -16.30 -2.49
C VAL A 232 18.02 -16.90 -3.88
N GLY A 233 17.27 -16.21 -4.74
CA GLY A 233 17.07 -16.56 -6.14
C GLY A 233 16.52 -15.38 -6.96
N PRO A 234 16.44 -15.51 -8.29
CA PRO A 234 17.06 -16.57 -9.11
C PRO A 234 18.59 -16.53 -9.03
N ALA A 235 19.27 -17.51 -9.64
CA ALA A 235 20.73 -17.67 -9.53
C ALA A 235 21.55 -16.41 -9.88
N SER A 236 21.02 -15.52 -10.71
CA SER A 236 21.64 -14.25 -11.08
C SER A 236 21.66 -13.20 -9.96
N GLN A 237 20.76 -13.31 -8.97
CA GLN A 237 20.65 -12.39 -7.82
C GLN A 237 21.09 -13.05 -6.50
N ALA A 238 21.31 -14.37 -6.49
CA ALA A 238 21.61 -15.10 -5.27
C ALA A 238 22.82 -14.51 -4.51
N GLY A 239 22.61 -14.18 -3.24
CA GLY A 239 23.57 -13.54 -2.35
C GLY A 239 23.57 -12.01 -2.39
N GLU A 240 22.88 -11.37 -3.34
CA GLU A 240 22.69 -9.92 -3.31
C GLU A 240 21.83 -9.53 -2.10
N MET A 241 22.17 -8.39 -1.48
CA MET A 241 21.36 -7.86 -0.39
C MET A 241 21.10 -6.38 -0.58
N ASP A 242 19.87 -5.95 -0.31
CA ASP A 242 19.53 -4.55 -0.15
C ASP A 242 19.09 -4.27 1.29
N MET A 243 19.43 -3.09 1.77
CA MET A 243 18.98 -2.60 3.06
C MET A 243 18.45 -1.19 2.89
N ARG A 244 17.30 -0.90 3.50
CA ARG A 244 16.64 0.39 3.44
C ARG A 244 16.22 0.85 4.82
N ILE A 245 16.38 2.14 5.07
CA ILE A 245 15.90 2.78 6.28
C ILE A 245 15.05 3.98 5.87
N GLN A 246 13.80 4.00 6.34
CA GLN A 246 12.89 5.11 6.16
C GLN A 246 12.81 5.93 7.46
N TRP A 247 12.93 7.25 7.34
CA TRP A 247 12.96 8.18 8.48
C TRP A 247 11.59 8.84 8.68
N THR A 248 11.26 9.23 9.92
CA THR A 248 10.04 9.99 10.19
C THR A 248 10.10 11.39 9.58
N ARG A 249 11.29 12.01 9.58
CA ARG A 249 11.61 13.36 9.09
C ARG A 249 12.23 13.36 7.69
N MET A 250 11.45 13.04 6.66
CA MET A 250 11.93 12.99 5.27
C MET A 250 12.28 14.37 4.67
N ASP A 251 11.81 15.44 5.29
CA ASP A 251 12.22 16.82 5.00
C ASP A 251 13.67 17.08 5.43
N GLU A 252 14.13 16.49 6.54
CA GLU A 252 15.49 16.65 7.06
C GLU A 252 16.46 15.58 6.54
N ARG A 253 15.97 14.34 6.37
CA ARG A 253 16.80 13.19 5.99
C ARG A 253 16.08 12.28 5.02
N GLU A 254 16.61 12.16 3.81
CA GLU A 254 16.09 11.24 2.81
C GLU A 254 16.20 9.77 3.27
N PRO A 255 15.25 8.90 2.87
CA PRO A 255 15.39 7.46 3.01
C PRO A 255 16.75 6.99 2.48
N THR A 256 17.38 6.09 3.24
CA THR A 256 18.76 5.68 2.95
C THR A 256 18.78 4.22 2.55
N ALA A 257 19.41 3.92 1.41
CA ALA A 257 19.52 2.57 0.88
C ALA A 257 20.98 2.15 0.72
N TRP A 258 21.24 0.87 0.96
CA TRP A 258 22.52 0.22 0.72
C TRP A 258 22.31 -1.03 -0.10
N PHE A 259 23.30 -1.35 -0.94
CA PHE A 259 23.30 -2.55 -1.76
C PHE A 259 24.62 -3.29 -1.60
N TYR A 260 24.54 -4.61 -1.49
CA TYR A 260 25.67 -5.53 -1.44
C TYR A 260 25.67 -6.43 -2.67
N THR A 261 26.82 -6.54 -3.32
CA THR A 261 27.02 -7.45 -4.46
C THR A 261 28.07 -8.52 -4.11
N PRO A 262 27.74 -9.82 -4.19
CA PRO A 262 28.67 -10.91 -3.86
C PRO A 262 29.97 -10.88 -4.66
N GLY A 263 29.88 -10.58 -5.97
CA GLY A 263 31.04 -10.57 -6.86
C GLY A 263 32.09 -9.52 -6.50
N GLN A 264 31.69 -8.43 -5.86
CA GLN A 264 32.61 -7.37 -5.41
C GLN A 264 32.88 -7.41 -3.91
N ARG A 265 32.07 -8.15 -3.14
CA ARG A 265 32.08 -8.20 -1.67
C ARG A 265 32.09 -6.82 -1.03
N ARG A 266 31.31 -5.89 -1.59
CA ARG A 266 31.26 -4.49 -1.16
C ARG A 266 29.83 -4.07 -0.94
N VAL A 267 29.62 -3.36 0.17
CA VAL A 267 28.42 -2.57 0.41
C VAL A 267 28.63 -1.18 -0.16
N ARG A 268 27.62 -0.67 -0.87
CA ARG A 268 27.59 0.69 -1.39
C ARG A 268 26.31 1.38 -0.96
N LEU A 269 26.39 2.69 -0.76
CA LEU A 269 25.21 3.53 -0.68
C LEU A 269 24.54 3.55 -2.07
N ALA A 270 23.22 3.43 -2.11
CA ALA A 270 22.41 3.45 -3.34
C ALA A 270 21.48 4.68 -3.33
N PRO A 271 22.02 5.92 -3.48
CA PRO A 271 21.23 7.14 -3.48
C PRO A 271 20.24 7.24 -4.65
N GLU A 272 20.38 6.39 -5.67
CA GLU A 272 19.50 6.28 -6.82
C GLU A 272 18.19 5.52 -6.55
N PHE A 273 18.06 4.82 -5.41
CA PHE A 273 16.85 4.09 -5.01
C PHE A 273 15.76 5.05 -4.51
N LYS A 274 15.32 5.95 -5.39
CA LYS A 274 14.30 6.97 -5.12
C LYS A 274 13.59 7.40 -6.39
N TYR A 275 12.36 7.91 -6.22
CA TYR A 275 11.55 8.49 -7.29
C TYR A 275 11.35 7.54 -8.48
N ASP A 276 11.47 8.07 -9.70
CA ASP A 276 11.23 7.42 -10.98
C ASP A 276 12.36 6.52 -11.49
N THR A 277 13.33 6.17 -10.64
CA THR A 277 14.33 5.17 -10.99
C THR A 277 13.67 3.80 -11.08
N VAL A 278 13.93 3.06 -12.15
CA VAL A 278 13.35 1.72 -12.38
C VAL A 278 13.94 0.69 -11.41
N VAL A 279 13.09 -0.16 -10.82
CA VAL A 279 13.51 -1.25 -9.92
C VAL A 279 13.96 -2.46 -10.73
N THR A 280 15.25 -2.53 -11.04
CA THR A 280 15.82 -3.59 -11.88
C THR A 280 15.76 -4.97 -11.24
N SER A 281 15.77 -5.06 -9.91
CA SER A 281 15.65 -6.33 -9.17
C SER A 281 14.31 -7.03 -9.41
N ASN A 282 13.27 -6.29 -9.76
CA ASN A 282 11.91 -6.79 -10.00
C ASN A 282 11.55 -6.70 -11.49
N SER A 283 12.52 -7.00 -12.37
CA SER A 283 12.37 -6.96 -13.82
C SER A 283 11.93 -5.60 -14.40
N GLY A 284 12.10 -4.51 -13.63
CA GLY A 284 11.79 -3.15 -14.05
C GLY A 284 10.30 -2.90 -14.35
N ILE A 285 9.40 -3.59 -13.64
CA ILE A 285 7.95 -3.41 -13.82
C ILE A 285 7.40 -2.19 -13.05
N PHE A 286 8.07 -1.77 -11.98
CA PHE A 286 7.71 -0.58 -11.19
C PHE A 286 8.94 0.30 -10.87
N LEU A 287 8.68 1.49 -10.36
CA LEU A 287 9.67 2.51 -9.98
C LEU A 287 9.95 2.46 -8.47
N TRP A 288 11.10 2.95 -8.02
CA TRP A 288 11.46 2.87 -6.60
C TRP A 288 10.43 3.54 -5.68
N ASP A 289 9.88 4.69 -6.08
CA ASP A 289 8.83 5.35 -5.30
C ASP A 289 7.47 4.64 -5.32
N GLU A 290 7.30 3.60 -6.14
CA GLU A 290 6.10 2.78 -6.21
C GLU A 290 6.26 1.44 -5.46
N THR A 291 7.37 1.25 -4.75
CA THR A 291 7.55 0.07 -3.90
C THR A 291 6.44 0.02 -2.86
N ASN A 292 5.68 -1.08 -2.80
CA ASN A 292 4.51 -1.20 -1.92
C ASN A 292 3.45 -0.12 -2.17
N GLY A 293 3.36 0.40 -3.40
CA GLY A 293 2.41 1.42 -3.82
C GLY A 293 2.95 2.84 -3.67
N PHE A 294 3.59 3.15 -2.54
CA PHE A 294 4.34 4.39 -2.39
C PHE A 294 5.46 4.24 -1.34
N ASP A 295 6.69 4.57 -1.70
CA ASP A 295 7.83 4.67 -0.78
C ASP A 295 8.76 5.80 -1.22
N GLY A 296 8.27 7.03 -1.06
CA GLY A 296 8.94 8.21 -1.58
C GLY A 296 8.72 9.47 -0.76
N LYS A 297 9.65 10.42 -0.92
CA LYS A 297 9.51 11.76 -0.37
C LYS A 297 8.41 12.52 -1.13
N MET A 298 7.51 13.15 -0.39
CA MET A 298 6.36 13.89 -0.93
C MET A 298 6.71 15.32 -1.38
N ASP A 299 7.84 15.51 -2.07
CA ASP A 299 8.34 16.84 -2.47
C ASP A 299 8.13 17.19 -3.94
N ARG A 300 7.97 16.19 -4.83
CA ARG A 300 7.78 16.41 -6.28
C ARG A 300 6.32 16.63 -6.71
N PHE A 301 5.36 16.20 -5.91
CA PHE A 301 3.94 16.25 -6.26
C PHE A 301 3.13 17.08 -5.25
N ASP A 302 2.05 17.69 -5.72
CA ASP A 302 1.01 18.29 -4.88
C ASP A 302 -0.05 17.22 -4.60
N PHE A 303 -0.21 16.86 -3.32
CA PHE A 303 -1.14 15.82 -2.89
C PHE A 303 -2.46 16.44 -2.41
N LYS A 304 -3.56 15.94 -2.96
CA LYS A 304 -4.92 16.35 -2.64
C LYS A 304 -5.69 15.16 -2.09
N LEU A 305 -6.28 15.33 -0.90
CA LEU A 305 -7.27 14.40 -0.39
C LEU A 305 -8.58 14.62 -1.15
N VAL A 306 -8.99 13.65 -1.97
CA VAL A 306 -10.24 13.73 -2.74
C VAL A 306 -11.43 13.39 -1.85
N GLY A 307 -11.24 12.50 -0.88
CA GLY A 307 -12.28 12.02 0.04
C GLY A 307 -12.40 10.51 -0.02
N LYS A 308 -13.56 9.98 0.36
CA LYS A 308 -13.83 8.54 0.35
C LYS A 308 -14.64 8.10 -0.86
N LYS A 309 -14.45 6.86 -1.29
CA LYS A 309 -15.28 6.16 -2.28
C LYS A 309 -15.53 4.73 -1.81
N GLU A 310 -16.58 4.10 -2.32
CA GLU A 310 -16.80 2.66 -2.17
C GLU A 310 -16.26 1.97 -3.43
N LEU A 311 -15.26 1.10 -3.30
CA LEU A 311 -14.64 0.38 -4.41
C LEU A 311 -14.60 -1.12 -4.14
N TYR A 312 -14.76 -1.92 -5.20
CA TYR A 312 -14.48 -3.34 -5.13
C TYR A 312 -12.96 -3.54 -5.07
N VAL A 313 -12.46 -4.06 -3.96
CA VAL A 313 -11.02 -4.28 -3.73
C VAL A 313 -10.77 -5.76 -3.41
N PRO A 314 -9.59 -6.31 -3.73
CA PRO A 314 -9.25 -7.66 -3.31
C PRO A 314 -9.05 -7.69 -1.80
N TYR A 315 -10.04 -8.21 -1.08
CA TYR A 315 -10.09 -8.22 0.39
C TYR A 315 -10.47 -9.61 0.91
N ASN A 316 -10.00 -9.95 2.12
CA ASN A 316 -10.17 -11.28 2.71
C ASN A 316 -9.68 -12.40 1.80
N VAL A 317 -8.54 -12.18 1.14
CA VAL A 317 -8.05 -13.02 0.02
C VAL A 317 -7.36 -14.31 0.46
N TYR A 318 -7.89 -15.02 1.45
CA TYR A 318 -7.28 -16.24 2.00
C TYR A 318 -7.11 -17.35 0.96
N LYS A 319 -8.09 -17.56 0.08
CA LYS A 319 -7.98 -18.49 -1.04
C LYS A 319 -6.78 -18.17 -1.95
N TYR A 320 -6.63 -16.90 -2.33
CA TYR A 320 -5.52 -16.43 -3.15
C TYR A 320 -4.17 -16.71 -2.50
N LEU A 321 -4.02 -16.43 -1.20
CA LEU A 321 -2.77 -16.65 -0.46
C LEU A 321 -2.37 -18.13 -0.39
N ASN A 322 -3.36 -19.02 -0.28
CA ASN A 322 -3.12 -20.46 -0.21
C ASN A 322 -3.03 -21.13 -1.58
N THR A 323 -3.24 -20.39 -2.68
CA THR A 323 -3.18 -20.95 -4.03
C THR A 323 -1.73 -21.05 -4.49
N PRO A 324 -1.28 -22.20 -5.02
CA PRO A 324 0.03 -22.32 -5.64
C PRO A 324 0.26 -21.28 -6.74
N ILE A 325 1.46 -20.68 -6.78
CA ILE A 325 1.80 -19.57 -7.69
C ILE A 325 1.49 -19.92 -9.15
N ASP A 326 1.80 -21.13 -9.59
CA ASP A 326 1.58 -21.56 -10.98
C ASP A 326 0.11 -21.51 -11.41
N GLN A 327 -0.82 -21.65 -10.45
CA GLN A 327 -2.28 -21.54 -10.64
C GLN A 327 -2.80 -20.09 -10.56
N LEU A 328 -2.00 -19.16 -10.02
CA LEU A 328 -2.31 -17.73 -9.99
C LEU A 328 -1.89 -17.03 -11.29
N LEU A 329 -0.78 -17.44 -11.89
CA LEU A 329 -0.19 -16.81 -13.06
C LEU A 329 -0.91 -17.25 -14.35
N GLN A 330 -1.94 -16.53 -14.80
CA GLN A 330 -2.43 -16.66 -16.18
C GLN A 330 -1.67 -15.74 -17.14
N LYS A 331 -1.89 -15.92 -18.43
CA LYS A 331 -1.19 -15.16 -19.48
C LYS A 331 -1.37 -13.65 -19.32
N ASP A 332 -2.61 -13.20 -19.14
CA ASP A 332 -2.96 -11.78 -19.29
C ASP A 332 -3.23 -11.07 -17.95
N HIS A 333 -3.57 -11.83 -16.91
CA HIS A 333 -3.91 -11.31 -15.59
C HIS A 333 -3.80 -12.41 -14.52
N VAL A 334 -3.92 -12.03 -13.24
CA VAL A 334 -4.10 -13.00 -12.15
C VAL A 334 -5.32 -13.89 -12.41
N ASN A 335 -5.26 -15.15 -12.02
CA ASN A 335 -6.39 -16.07 -12.15
C ASN A 335 -7.61 -15.56 -11.36
N PRO A 336 -8.71 -15.15 -12.03
CA PRO A 336 -9.88 -14.61 -11.36
C PRO A 336 -10.58 -15.61 -10.44
N ASP A 337 -10.39 -16.92 -10.66
CA ASP A 337 -10.98 -17.98 -9.84
C ASP A 337 -10.50 -17.94 -8.39
N ASN A 338 -9.34 -17.32 -8.15
CA ASN A 338 -8.67 -17.31 -6.84
C ASN A 338 -8.77 -15.97 -6.12
N VAL A 339 -9.25 -14.91 -6.79
CA VAL A 339 -9.32 -13.57 -6.21
C VAL A 339 -10.76 -13.24 -5.80
N ARG A 340 -10.94 -12.96 -4.51
CA ARG A 340 -12.19 -12.49 -3.93
C ARG A 340 -12.20 -10.97 -3.91
N TYR A 341 -13.27 -10.35 -4.42
CA TYR A 341 -13.49 -8.91 -4.33
C TYR A 341 -14.64 -8.61 -3.39
N GLU A 342 -14.47 -7.58 -2.56
CA GLU A 342 -15.49 -7.08 -1.64
C GLU A 342 -15.60 -5.57 -1.80
N LEU A 343 -16.78 -5.01 -1.54
CA LEU A 343 -16.95 -3.56 -1.54
C LEU A 343 -16.42 -2.98 -0.24
N HIS A 344 -15.44 -2.08 -0.30
CA HIS A 344 -14.92 -1.40 0.87
C HIS A 344 -14.89 0.10 0.65
N ARG A 345 -14.94 0.87 1.74
CA ARG A 345 -14.65 2.29 1.70
C ARG A 345 -13.13 2.49 1.62
N VAL A 346 -12.72 3.37 0.73
CA VAL A 346 -11.32 3.73 0.54
C VAL A 346 -11.17 5.25 0.52
N TRP A 347 -10.09 5.74 1.11
CA TRP A 347 -9.62 7.10 0.89
C TRP A 347 -8.93 7.21 -0.46
N VAL A 348 -9.23 8.28 -1.18
CA VAL A 348 -8.61 8.60 -2.47
C VAL A 348 -7.72 9.82 -2.31
N VAL A 349 -6.44 9.65 -2.65
CA VAL A 349 -5.46 10.74 -2.70
C VAL A 349 -4.95 10.87 -4.13
N GLU A 350 -5.05 12.07 -4.69
CA GLU A 350 -4.48 12.39 -5.99
C GLU A 350 -3.19 13.19 -5.81
N ALA A 351 -2.15 12.86 -6.56
CA ALA A 351 -0.89 13.58 -6.58
C ALA A 351 -0.60 14.09 -7.99
N THR A 352 -0.44 15.41 -8.14
CA THR A 352 -0.14 16.04 -9.44
C THR A 352 1.30 16.56 -9.44
N LEU A 353 2.07 16.28 -10.50
CA LEU A 353 3.47 16.68 -10.59
C LEU A 353 3.59 18.22 -10.53
N LYS A 354 4.44 18.73 -9.64
CA LYS A 354 4.66 20.17 -9.49
C LYS A 354 5.29 20.76 -10.75
N PRO A 355 5.00 22.03 -11.10
CA PRO A 355 5.69 22.73 -12.17
C PRO A 355 7.20 22.72 -11.99
N GLY A 356 7.95 22.30 -13.03
CA GLY A 356 9.40 22.24 -13.03
C GLY A 356 10.02 21.01 -12.34
N ALA A 357 9.22 20.20 -11.63
CA ALA A 357 9.68 18.90 -11.12
C ALA A 357 9.83 17.90 -12.27
N ARG A 358 10.73 16.93 -12.10
CA ARG A 358 10.94 15.83 -13.06
C ARG A 358 10.39 14.54 -12.48
N HIS A 359 9.57 13.85 -13.25
CA HIS A 359 9.10 12.50 -12.97
C HIS A 359 8.50 11.90 -14.25
N VAL A 360 8.57 10.58 -14.43
CA VAL A 360 7.95 9.89 -15.58
C VAL A 360 6.42 9.98 -15.55
N ASP A 361 5.82 9.83 -14.37
CA ASP A 361 4.39 10.07 -14.15
C ASP A 361 4.11 11.57 -13.95
N SER A 362 3.02 12.08 -14.54
CA SER A 362 2.52 13.43 -14.27
C SER A 362 1.41 13.44 -13.21
N LYS A 363 0.74 12.30 -13.00
CA LYS A 363 -0.30 12.13 -11.99
C LYS A 363 -0.20 10.74 -11.36
N LYS A 364 -0.43 10.67 -10.05
CA LYS A 364 -0.60 9.42 -9.30
C LYS A 364 -1.93 9.44 -8.54
N VAL A 365 -2.57 8.29 -8.36
CA VAL A 365 -3.77 8.12 -7.54
C VAL A 365 -3.53 6.97 -6.56
N PHE A 366 -3.81 7.21 -5.28
CA PHE A 366 -3.64 6.25 -4.21
C PHE A 366 -5.00 5.93 -3.60
N PHE A 367 -5.23 4.64 -3.32
CA PHE A 367 -6.43 4.15 -2.68
C PHE A 367 -6.02 3.47 -1.37
N LEU A 368 -6.43 4.05 -0.24
CA LEU A 368 -6.13 3.53 1.09
C LEU A 368 -7.40 2.95 1.71
N ASP A 369 -7.34 1.72 2.20
CA ASP A 369 -8.43 1.11 2.95
C ASP A 369 -8.81 1.96 4.17
N GLU A 370 -10.11 2.19 4.35
CA GLU A 370 -10.60 3.06 5.42
C GLU A 370 -10.31 2.50 6.81
N ASP A 371 -10.41 1.17 6.98
CA ASP A 371 -10.29 0.52 8.27
C ASP A 371 -8.85 0.31 8.73
N SER A 372 -7.91 0.14 7.81
CA SER A 372 -6.54 -0.27 8.11
C SER A 372 -5.46 0.74 7.75
N TRP A 373 -5.76 1.68 6.85
CA TRP A 373 -4.79 2.53 6.16
C TRP A 373 -3.81 1.77 5.25
N ASP A 374 -4.03 0.49 4.98
CA ASP A 374 -3.30 -0.23 3.94
C ASP A 374 -3.59 0.38 2.57
N MET A 375 -2.58 0.47 1.72
CA MET A 375 -2.79 0.72 0.29
C MET A 375 -3.53 -0.48 -0.28
N VAL A 376 -4.60 -0.24 -1.02
CA VAL A 376 -5.35 -1.28 -1.76
C VAL A 376 -5.27 -1.11 -3.27
N GLY A 377 -4.91 0.10 -3.72
CA GLY A 377 -4.73 0.42 -5.12
C GLY A 377 -3.77 1.58 -5.34
N TYR A 378 -3.10 1.57 -6.49
CA TYR A 378 -2.26 2.64 -7.00
C TYR A 378 -2.43 2.75 -8.52
N GLU A 379 -2.47 3.99 -9.03
CA GLU A 379 -2.51 4.28 -10.45
C GLU A 379 -1.48 5.36 -10.81
N GLY A 380 -0.67 5.10 -11.83
CA GLY A 380 0.28 6.05 -12.41
C GLY A 380 -0.14 6.46 -13.83
N PHE A 381 -0.11 7.76 -14.10
CA PHE A 381 -0.47 8.35 -15.39
C PHE A 381 0.70 9.12 -16.00
N ASP A 382 0.93 8.94 -17.30
CA ASP A 382 1.93 9.70 -18.05
C ASP A 382 1.49 11.14 -18.35
N HIS A 383 2.41 11.93 -18.91
CA HIS A 383 2.19 13.32 -19.31
C HIS A 383 1.14 13.52 -20.41
N ALA A 384 0.68 12.43 -21.06
CA ALA A 384 -0.46 12.45 -21.99
C ALA A 384 -1.78 12.04 -21.30
N ASN A 385 -1.79 11.97 -19.97
CA ASN A 385 -2.89 11.52 -19.13
C ASN A 385 -3.37 10.10 -19.47
N LYS A 386 -2.46 9.23 -19.91
CA LYS A 386 -2.73 7.80 -20.11
C LYS A 386 -2.32 7.02 -18.88
N LEU A 387 -3.17 6.09 -18.47
CA LEU A 387 -2.88 5.13 -17.42
C LEU A 387 -1.74 4.21 -17.90
N VAL A 388 -0.59 4.27 -17.23
CA VAL A 388 0.60 3.50 -17.60
C VAL A 388 0.84 2.31 -16.70
N ARG A 389 0.53 2.45 -15.40
CA ARG A 389 0.78 1.42 -14.41
C ARG A 389 -0.32 1.40 -13.37
N VAL A 390 -0.71 0.20 -12.96
CA VAL A 390 -1.56 0.00 -11.79
C VAL A 390 -0.97 -1.05 -10.86
N GLN A 391 -1.22 -0.88 -9.57
CA GLN A 391 -0.92 -1.88 -8.56
C GLN A 391 -2.15 -2.08 -7.68
N TRP A 392 -2.52 -3.34 -7.42
CA TRP A 392 -3.43 -3.68 -6.34
C TRP A 392 -2.72 -4.49 -5.28
N PHE A 393 -3.15 -4.31 -4.04
CA PHE A 393 -2.55 -4.95 -2.87
C PHE A 393 -3.62 -5.78 -2.19
N PRO A 394 -3.75 -7.07 -2.56
CA PRO A 394 -4.73 -7.93 -1.92
C PRO A 394 -4.54 -8.00 -0.41
N VAL A 395 -5.61 -7.70 0.33
CA VAL A 395 -5.61 -7.59 1.80
C VAL A 395 -6.15 -8.86 2.44
N TRP A 396 -5.51 -9.30 3.51
CA TRP A 396 -6.07 -10.28 4.44
C TRP A 396 -5.83 -9.83 5.88
N GLN A 397 -6.75 -10.20 6.77
CA GLN A 397 -6.51 -10.05 8.20
C GLN A 397 -5.61 -11.21 8.66
N ALA A 398 -4.37 -10.90 9.04
CA ALA A 398 -3.51 -11.81 9.78
C ALA A 398 -4.01 -11.83 11.23
N TYR A 399 -4.65 -12.91 11.66
CA TYR A 399 -5.21 -13.02 13.02
C TYR A 399 -4.17 -13.51 14.05
N ASP A 400 -3.03 -14.05 13.59
CA ASP A 400 -1.86 -14.43 14.38
C ASP A 400 -1.02 -13.21 14.78
N VAL A 401 -1.01 -12.22 13.90
CA VAL A 401 -0.49 -10.88 14.16
C VAL A 401 -1.66 -9.94 13.89
N PRO A 402 -2.59 -9.72 14.85
CA PRO A 402 -3.87 -9.05 14.63
C PRO A 402 -3.66 -7.69 13.97
N ALA A 403 -3.61 -7.70 12.64
CA ALA A 403 -3.33 -6.60 11.73
C ALA A 403 -3.69 -7.06 10.31
N PRO A 404 -4.39 -6.22 9.52
CA PRO A 404 -4.43 -6.35 8.08
C PRO A 404 -3.02 -6.37 7.50
N MET A 405 -2.81 -7.24 6.52
CA MET A 405 -1.57 -7.38 5.78
C MET A 405 -1.88 -7.26 4.29
N ASN A 406 -0.97 -6.62 3.56
CA ASN A 406 -1.09 -6.37 2.13
C ASN A 406 0.27 -6.53 1.41
N ASN A 407 1.10 -7.46 1.89
CA ASN A 407 2.51 -7.58 1.47
C ASN A 407 2.68 -7.94 -0.01
N ASN A 408 1.70 -8.62 -0.61
CA ASN A 408 1.71 -9.05 -2.01
C ASN A 408 1.05 -8.01 -2.95
N GLN A 409 1.50 -8.01 -4.20
CA GLN A 409 1.15 -6.98 -5.18
C GLN A 409 0.74 -7.60 -6.51
N LEU A 410 -0.28 -7.05 -7.13
CA LEU A 410 -0.66 -7.32 -8.51
C LEU A 410 -0.35 -6.08 -9.34
N ILE A 411 0.70 -6.14 -10.16
CA ILE A 411 1.23 -4.98 -10.89
C ILE A 411 0.93 -5.18 -12.38
N TYR A 412 0.38 -4.18 -13.05
CA TYR A 412 0.17 -4.20 -14.49
C TYR A 412 0.87 -2.99 -15.13
N ASP A 413 1.73 -3.24 -16.11
CA ASP A 413 2.35 -2.23 -16.96
C ASP A 413 1.63 -2.25 -18.32
N PHE A 414 0.80 -1.24 -18.56
CA PHE A 414 -0.02 -1.15 -19.75
C PHE A 414 0.75 -0.69 -21.00
N VAL A 415 1.96 -0.16 -20.82
CA VAL A 415 2.87 0.25 -21.89
C VAL A 415 3.60 -0.96 -22.45
N LYS A 416 4.22 -1.77 -21.57
CA LYS A 416 4.93 -3.00 -21.95
C LYS A 416 3.99 -4.19 -22.15
N GLN A 417 2.75 -4.08 -21.68
CA GLN A 417 1.74 -5.15 -21.70
C GLN A 417 2.17 -6.39 -20.91
N ASN A 418 2.89 -6.16 -19.81
CA ASN A 418 3.30 -7.19 -18.88
C ASN A 418 2.54 -7.01 -17.56
N TRP A 419 2.44 -8.07 -16.79
CA TRP A 419 1.96 -7.99 -15.41
C TRP A 419 2.86 -8.80 -14.48
N ALA A 420 2.86 -8.48 -13.19
CA ALA A 420 3.64 -9.19 -12.20
C ALA A 420 2.81 -9.50 -10.95
N LEU A 421 3.16 -10.64 -10.36
CA LEU A 421 2.83 -10.98 -8.98
C LEU A 421 4.05 -10.62 -8.14
N GLY A 422 3.97 -9.57 -7.32
CA GLY A 422 5.05 -9.11 -6.46
C GLY A 422 4.89 -9.61 -5.02
N SER A 423 6.01 -9.87 -4.35
CA SER A 423 6.06 -10.12 -2.90
C SER A 423 5.08 -11.20 -2.40
N PHE A 424 4.86 -12.25 -3.20
CA PHE A 424 3.98 -13.35 -2.81
C PHE A 424 4.70 -14.27 -1.84
N GLY A 425 4.11 -14.49 -0.65
CA GLY A 425 4.74 -15.30 0.39
C GLY A 425 4.91 -16.76 -0.03
N VAL A 426 6.09 -17.32 0.21
CA VAL A 426 6.41 -18.74 -0.03
C VAL A 426 6.99 -19.37 1.24
N GLY A 427 6.99 -20.70 1.35
CA GLY A 427 7.48 -21.39 2.54
C GLY A 427 6.69 -20.97 3.78
N GLU A 428 7.37 -20.43 4.80
CA GLU A 428 6.75 -19.89 6.03
C GLU A 428 5.99 -18.58 5.80
N GLY A 429 6.11 -18.00 4.59
CA GLY A 429 5.51 -16.73 4.23
C GLY A 429 6.01 -15.61 5.13
N PHE A 430 5.12 -14.67 5.43
CA PHE A 430 5.41 -13.57 6.33
C PHE A 430 4.88 -13.87 7.74
N HIS A 431 5.74 -13.74 8.75
CA HIS A 431 5.43 -14.10 10.14
C HIS A 431 6.18 -13.23 11.15
N LYS A 432 5.64 -13.13 12.37
CA LYS A 432 6.30 -12.42 13.47
C LYS A 432 7.62 -13.09 13.80
N ARG A 433 8.58 -12.33 14.31
CA ARG A 433 9.82 -12.92 14.81
C ARG A 433 10.30 -12.24 16.09
N GLY A 434 11.26 -12.87 16.75
CA GLY A 434 11.99 -12.28 17.88
C GLY A 434 12.91 -11.11 17.46
N PRO A 435 13.40 -10.33 18.44
CA PRO A 435 14.29 -9.20 18.19
C PRO A 435 15.55 -9.58 17.41
N LEU A 436 15.99 -8.64 16.58
CA LEU A 436 17.23 -8.72 15.81
C LEU A 436 18.42 -8.16 16.63
N PRO A 437 19.66 -8.58 16.33
CA PRO A 437 20.85 -7.93 16.89
C PRO A 437 20.82 -6.42 16.65
N ALA A 438 21.25 -5.62 17.63
CA ALA A 438 21.16 -4.15 17.55
C ALA A 438 21.91 -3.55 16.35
N ASN A 439 22.94 -4.22 15.85
CA ASN A 439 23.71 -3.81 14.68
C ASN A 439 23.20 -4.40 13.34
N TYR A 440 22.08 -5.14 13.34
CA TYR A 440 21.62 -5.87 12.15
C TYR A 440 21.39 -4.95 10.95
N PHE A 441 20.81 -3.76 11.18
CA PHE A 441 20.52 -2.75 10.16
C PHE A 441 21.66 -1.72 10.04
N THR A 442 22.89 -2.21 9.81
CA THR A 442 24.06 -1.37 9.56
C THR A 442 24.78 -1.82 8.30
N ALA A 443 25.49 -0.90 7.64
CA ALA A 443 26.29 -1.23 6.46
C ALA A 443 27.36 -2.30 6.77
N ASP A 444 27.99 -2.24 7.94
CA ASP A 444 29.02 -3.21 8.36
C ASP A 444 28.43 -4.61 8.58
N ALA A 445 27.24 -4.71 9.19
CA ALA A 445 26.56 -5.99 9.36
C ALA A 445 26.10 -6.57 8.02
N LEU A 446 25.66 -5.73 7.07
CA LEU A 446 25.34 -6.15 5.71
C LEU A 446 26.58 -6.74 5.02
N ALA A 447 27.74 -6.09 5.13
CA ALA A 447 28.99 -6.60 4.57
C ALA A 447 29.39 -7.95 5.18
N THR A 448 29.25 -8.08 6.51
CA THR A 448 29.61 -9.31 7.24
C THR A 448 28.72 -10.49 6.87
N ARG A 449 27.41 -10.27 6.71
CA ARG A 449 26.46 -11.32 6.31
C ARG A 449 26.70 -11.81 4.88
N GLY A 450 27.19 -10.96 3.99
CA GLY A 450 27.38 -11.31 2.58
C GLY A 450 28.60 -12.17 2.28
N VAL A 451 29.48 -12.37 3.26
CA VAL A 451 30.74 -13.13 3.10
C VAL A 451 30.55 -14.62 3.48
N GLN A 452 29.39 -15.02 3.99
CA GLN A 452 29.11 -16.37 4.46
C GLN A 452 28.86 -17.37 3.33
#